data_AF-A0A2K3QKH4-F1
#
_entry.id   AF-A0A2K3QKH4-F1
#
_cell.length_a   1.000
_cell.length_b   1.000
_cell.length_c   1.000
_cell.angle_alpha   90.00
_cell.angle_beta   90.00
_cell.angle_gamma   90.00
#
_symmetry.space_group_name_H-M   'P 1'
#
loop_
_entity.id
_entity.type
_entity.pdbx_description
1 polymer ?
#
loop_
_entity_poly.entity_id
_entity_poly.type
_entity_poly.pdbx_seq_one_letter_code
_entity_poly.pdbx_strand_id
1 'polypeptide(L)'
;MASYLQPTTFNILGHCIAVIPHEHPTPEAPRTSQHTYFMMGMVDAKNKVPEHQRFYQQAYKAHTRLWKIGSRSRWYMTPYLIVLWGGFGATMYAAGRKVTGHNTWFGKA
;
A
#
# COMPACT_ATOMS: atom_id res chain seq x y z
N MET A 1 9.73 -18.37 50.82
CA MET A 1 10.61 -17.28 50.37
C MET A 1 10.63 -17.31 48.86
N ALA A 2 9.86 -16.41 48.22
CA ALA A 2 9.60 -16.43 46.78
C ALA A 2 10.85 -15.99 46.01
N SER A 3 11.43 -16.91 45.24
CA SER A 3 12.43 -16.60 44.22
C SER A 3 11.70 -16.00 43.01
N TYR A 4 11.69 -14.67 42.94
CA TYR A 4 11.17 -13.92 41.79
C TYR A 4 12.01 -14.24 40.54
N LEU A 5 11.43 -15.00 39.62
CA LEU A 5 11.96 -15.16 38.26
C LEU A 5 11.89 -13.79 37.56
N GLN A 6 13.06 -13.29 37.18
CA GLN A 6 13.21 -12.00 36.51
C GLN A 6 12.50 -12.02 35.14
N PRO A 7 11.76 -10.96 34.76
CA PRO A 7 11.20 -10.84 33.42
C PRO A 7 12.32 -10.64 32.39
N THR A 8 12.38 -11.48 31.36
CA THR A 8 13.28 -11.32 30.21
C THR A 8 12.81 -10.13 29.36
N THR A 9 13.41 -8.97 29.59
CA THR A 9 13.19 -7.76 28.79
C THR A 9 13.97 -7.84 27.48
N PHE A 10 13.30 -7.82 26.33
CA PHE A 10 13.92 -7.58 25.03
C PHE A 10 13.75 -6.11 24.65
N ASN A 11 14.85 -5.41 24.37
CA ASN A 11 14.87 -4.00 23.99
C ASN A 11 14.96 -3.87 22.46
N ILE A 12 13.90 -3.39 21.81
CA ILE A 12 13.98 -2.87 20.44
C ILE A 12 13.53 -1.41 20.49
N LEU A 13 14.47 -0.50 20.17
CA LEU A 13 14.22 0.94 20.00
C LEU A 13 13.49 1.62 21.18
N GLY A 14 13.93 1.38 22.41
CA GLY A 14 13.59 2.23 23.57
C GLY A 14 12.17 2.11 24.13
N HIS A 15 11.35 1.19 23.62
CA HIS A 15 10.06 0.85 24.24
C HIS A 15 10.14 -0.51 24.95
N CYS A 16 10.12 -0.50 26.28
CA CYS A 16 10.01 -1.69 27.11
C CYS A 16 8.61 -2.30 26.94
N ILE A 17 8.46 -3.31 26.08
CA ILE A 17 7.23 -4.10 25.99
C ILE A 17 7.37 -5.27 26.97
N ALA A 18 6.62 -5.21 28.08
CA ALA A 18 6.44 -6.36 28.95
C ALA A 18 5.41 -7.31 28.30
N VAL A 19 5.81 -8.55 27.99
CA VAL A 19 4.85 -9.60 27.64
C VAL A 19 4.10 -9.95 28.93
N ILE A 20 2.86 -9.49 29.04
CA ILE A 20 1.93 -9.97 30.07
C ILE A 20 1.59 -11.42 29.68
N PRO A 21 1.89 -12.43 30.51
CA PRO A 21 1.36 -13.76 30.28
C PRO A 21 -0.16 -13.69 30.40
N HIS A 22 -0.86 -13.79 29.27
CA HIS A 22 -2.31 -13.78 29.24
C HIS A 22 -2.81 -15.06 29.90
N GLU A 23 -3.57 -14.92 30.98
CA GLU A 23 -4.20 -16.05 31.65
C GLU A 23 -5.11 -16.85 30.72
N HIS A 24 -5.18 -18.14 31.02
CA HIS A 24 -5.88 -19.21 30.33
C HIS A 24 -7.39 -18.90 30.16
N PRO A 25 -7.94 -18.88 28.93
CA PRO A 25 -9.37 -18.73 28.76
C PRO A 25 -10.08 -20.03 29.19
N THR A 26 -11.03 -19.91 30.11
CA THR A 26 -12.03 -20.92 30.44
C THR A 26 -12.72 -21.47 29.17
N PRO A 27 -13.01 -22.78 29.08
CA PRO A 27 -13.69 -23.35 27.92
C PRO A 27 -15.18 -22.96 27.95
N GLU A 28 -15.54 -21.87 27.29
CA GLU A 28 -16.95 -21.55 27.00
C GLU A 28 -17.48 -22.50 25.92
N ALA A 29 -18.72 -22.97 26.11
CA ALA A 29 -19.42 -23.90 25.23
C ALA A 29 -19.45 -23.43 23.76
N PRO A 30 -19.48 -24.35 22.77
CA PRO A 30 -19.44 -23.98 21.36
C PRO A 30 -20.69 -23.19 20.96
N ARG A 31 -20.54 -21.88 20.69
CA ARG A 31 -21.57 -21.10 19.98
C ARG A 31 -21.74 -21.69 18.58
N THR A 32 -22.88 -22.32 18.34
CA THR A 32 -23.28 -22.83 17.03
C THR A 32 -23.34 -21.70 16.01
N SER A 33 -22.50 -21.82 14.99
CA SER A 33 -22.22 -20.80 13.98
C SER A 33 -23.31 -20.80 12.90
N GLN A 34 -24.23 -19.83 12.94
CA GLN A 34 -25.16 -19.58 11.84
C GLN A 34 -24.49 -18.69 10.79
N HIS A 35 -23.47 -19.22 10.12
CA HIS A 35 -22.89 -18.58 8.93
C HIS A 35 -23.68 -19.04 7.71
N THR A 36 -24.61 -18.21 7.26
CA THR A 36 -25.29 -18.36 5.97
C THR A 36 -24.23 -18.31 4.86
N TYR A 37 -23.93 -19.46 4.27
CA TYR A 37 -22.95 -19.61 3.21
C TYR A 37 -23.52 -19.03 1.92
N PHE A 38 -23.16 -17.78 1.62
CA PHE A 38 -23.19 -17.29 0.24
C PHE A 38 -22.26 -18.19 -0.58
N MET A 39 -22.85 -19.04 -1.42
CA MET A 39 -22.13 -19.80 -2.43
C MET A 39 -21.70 -18.83 -3.53
N MET A 40 -20.70 -18.01 -3.24
CA MET A 40 -19.98 -17.28 -4.28
C MET A 40 -19.23 -18.36 -5.07
N GLY A 41 -19.69 -18.62 -6.30
CA GLY A 41 -19.05 -19.57 -7.20
C GLY A 41 -17.59 -19.18 -7.41
N MET A 42 -16.70 -19.81 -6.63
CA MET A 42 -15.27 -19.68 -6.79
C MET A 42 -14.88 -20.46 -8.03
N VAL A 43 -14.33 -19.76 -9.03
CA VAL A 43 -13.57 -20.43 -10.08
C VAL A 43 -12.42 -21.16 -9.37
N ASP A 44 -12.30 -22.47 -9.58
CA ASP A 44 -11.15 -23.25 -9.12
C ASP A 44 -9.91 -22.84 -9.93
N ALA A 45 -9.36 -21.69 -9.56
CA ALA A 45 -8.15 -21.13 -10.10
C ALA A 45 -7.04 -21.33 -9.08
N LYS A 46 -5.89 -21.82 -9.52
CA LYS A 46 -4.71 -22.00 -8.67
C LYS A 46 -4.40 -20.70 -7.92
N ASN A 47 -4.18 -20.82 -6.61
CA ASN A 47 -3.80 -19.69 -5.77
C ASN A 47 -2.45 -19.11 -6.21
N LYS A 48 -2.49 -17.91 -6.80
CA LYS A 48 -1.32 -17.13 -7.26
C LYS A 48 -0.75 -16.17 -6.22
N VAL A 49 -1.34 -16.09 -5.02
CA VAL A 49 -0.88 -15.20 -3.94
C VAL A 49 0.59 -15.45 -3.56
N PRO A 50 1.07 -16.70 -3.37
CA PRO A 50 2.46 -16.94 -3.00
C PRO A 50 3.46 -16.52 -4.09
N GLU A 51 3.06 -16.62 -5.36
CA GLU A 51 3.88 -16.19 -6.50
C GLU A 51 4.01 -14.66 -6.52
N HIS A 52 2.90 -13.95 -6.37
CA HIS A 52 2.92 -12.49 -6.27
C HIS A 52 3.71 -12.01 -5.05
N GLN A 53 3.54 -12.64 -3.88
CA GLN A 53 4.30 -12.30 -2.67
C GLN A 53 5.82 -12.42 -2.90
N ARG A 54 6.29 -13.51 -3.51
CA ARG A 54 7.71 -13.68 -3.85
C ARG A 54 8.21 -12.60 -4.80
N PHE A 55 7.44 -12.29 -5.84
CA PHE A 55 7.77 -11.25 -6.81
C PHE A 55 7.89 -9.86 -6.17
N TYR A 56 6.91 -9.45 -5.35
CA TYR A 56 6.96 -8.16 -4.66
C TYR A 56 8.07 -8.09 -3.61
N GLN A 57 8.34 -9.19 -2.89
CA GLN A 57 9.44 -9.24 -1.91
C GLN A 57 10.82 -9.12 -2.57
N GLN A 58 11.03 -9.74 -3.74
CA GLN A 58 12.27 -9.58 -4.52
C GLN A 58 12.44 -8.13 -5.01
N ALA A 59 11.38 -7.51 -5.51
CA ALA A 59 11.40 -6.13 -5.95
C ALA A 59 11.60 -5.12 -4.79
N TYR A 60 11.09 -5.46 -3.60
CA TYR A 60 11.33 -4.70 -2.37
C TYR A 60 12.80 -4.77 -1.93
N LYS A 61 13.43 -5.95 -2.02
CA LYS A 61 14.88 -6.13 -1.79
C LYS A 61 15.73 -5.32 -2.78
N ALA A 62 15.27 -5.17 -4.02
CA ALA A 62 15.89 -4.31 -5.02
C ALA A 62 15.57 -2.81 -4.83
N HIS A 63 14.91 -2.42 -3.73
CA HIS A 63 14.49 -1.06 -3.40
C HIS A 63 13.73 -0.34 -4.52
N THR A 64 13.00 -1.10 -5.34
CA THR A 64 12.16 -0.53 -6.39
C THR A 64 10.85 -0.04 -5.79
N ARG A 65 10.45 1.21 -6.12
CA ARG A 65 9.17 1.79 -5.66
C ARG A 65 8.00 0.92 -6.11
N LEU A 66 6.99 0.74 -5.26
CA LEU A 66 5.79 -0.08 -5.54
C LEU A 66 5.15 0.24 -6.90
N TRP A 67 5.02 1.53 -7.23
CA TRP A 67 4.48 1.99 -8.51
C TRP A 67 5.40 1.75 -9.71
N LYS A 68 6.57 1.11 -9.56
CA LYS A 68 7.51 0.75 -10.65
C LYS A 68 7.77 -0.76 -10.74
N ILE A 69 7.25 -1.57 -9.82
CA ILE A 69 7.58 -3.00 -9.72
C ILE A 69 7.04 -3.82 -10.90
N GLY A 70 5.82 -3.51 -11.36
CA GLY A 70 5.19 -4.27 -12.45
C GLY A 70 5.82 -3.98 -13.82
N SER A 71 5.98 -5.00 -14.66
CA SER A 71 6.46 -4.87 -16.05
C SER A 71 5.63 -3.89 -16.88
N ARG A 72 4.31 -3.90 -16.67
CA ARG A 72 3.34 -2.98 -17.30
C ARG A 72 3.42 -1.56 -16.73
N SER A 73 4.02 -1.37 -15.56
CA SER A 73 4.07 -0.05 -14.93
C SER A 73 4.83 0.97 -15.76
N ARG A 74 5.91 0.56 -16.45
CA ARG A 74 6.67 1.46 -17.33
C ARG A 74 5.79 2.07 -18.43
N TRP A 75 4.90 1.28 -19.02
CA TRP A 75 3.99 1.72 -20.07
C TRP A 75 2.90 2.68 -19.58
N TYR A 76 2.53 2.64 -18.30
CA TYR A 76 1.58 3.59 -17.72
C TYR A 76 2.22 4.84 -17.17
N MET A 77 3.38 4.68 -16.53
CA MET A 77 4.06 5.80 -15.89
C MET A 77 4.63 6.77 -16.91
N THR A 78 5.15 6.29 -18.05
CA THR A 78 5.69 7.16 -19.10
C THR A 78 4.67 8.16 -19.66
N PRO A 79 3.50 7.75 -20.19
CA PRO A 79 2.51 8.72 -20.68
C PRO A 79 1.95 9.60 -19.57
N TYR A 80 1.75 9.06 -18.35
CA TYR A 80 1.31 9.86 -17.20
C TYR A 80 2.28 11.01 -16.89
N LEU A 81 3.59 10.74 -16.85
CA LEU A 81 4.60 11.78 -16.61
C LEU A 81 4.63 12.82 -17.74
N ILE A 82 4.49 12.40 -19.00
CA ILE A 82 4.49 13.32 -20.15
C ILE A 82 3.29 14.26 -20.08
N VAL A 83 2.10 13.74 -19.82
CA VAL A 83 0.87 14.56 -19.73
C VAL A 83 0.94 15.49 -18.52
N LEU A 84 1.44 15.01 -17.38
CA LEU A 84 1.54 15.81 -16.16
C LEU A 84 2.51 16.98 -16.36
N TRP A 85 3.73 16.73 -16.82
CA TRP A 85 4.72 17.79 -17.02
C TRP A 85 4.41 18.64 -18.25
N GLY A 86 3.83 18.06 -19.30
CA GLY A 86 3.38 18.78 -20.48
C GLY A 86 2.23 19.73 -20.15
N GLY A 87 1.22 19.27 -19.41
CA GLY A 87 0.10 20.09 -18.96
C GLY A 87 0.53 21.16 -17.96
N PHE A 88 1.45 20.84 -17.04
CA PHE A 88 2.03 21.81 -16.12
C PHE A 88 2.80 22.91 -16.87
N GLY A 89 3.66 22.52 -17.81
CA GLY A 89 4.39 23.47 -18.67
C GLY A 89 3.45 24.34 -19.52
N ALA A 90 2.41 23.73 -20.11
CA ALA A 90 1.39 24.45 -20.86
C ALA A 90 0.62 25.46 -20.00
N THR A 91 0.31 25.08 -18.75
CA THR A 91 -0.36 25.98 -17.79
C THR A 91 0.53 27.14 -17.40
N MET A 92 1.81 26.90 -17.09
CA MET A 92 2.77 27.98 -16.81
C MET A 92 2.96 28.89 -18.02
N TYR A 93 3.01 28.35 -19.24
CA TYR A 93 3.11 29.14 -20.47
C TYR A 93 1.86 30.00 -20.68
N ALA A 94 0.66 29.44 -20.51
CA ALA A 94 -0.59 30.17 -20.62
C ALA A 94 -0.70 31.26 -19.54
N ALA A 95 -0.30 30.96 -18.29
CA ALA A 95 -0.24 31.92 -17.20
C ALA A 95 0.77 33.04 -17.48
N GLY A 96 1.97 32.71 -17.98
CA GLY A 96 2.99 33.70 -18.36
C GLY A 96 2.51 34.62 -19.50
N ARG A 97 1.83 34.06 -20.51
CA ARG A 97 1.17 34.87 -21.55
C ARG A 97 0.08 35.77 -20.99
N LYS A 98 -0.69 35.31 -20.00
CA LYS A 98 -1.71 36.13 -19.32
C LYS A 98 -1.12 37.27 -18.50
N VAL A 99 -0.03 37.02 -17.77
CA VAL A 99 0.68 38.07 -17.01
C VAL A 99 1.26 39.14 -17.95
N THR A 100 1.79 38.73 -19.10
CA THR A 100 2.38 39.65 -20.09
C THR A 100 1.36 40.29 -21.04
N GLY A 101 0.06 40.15 -20.77
CA GLY A 101 -1.01 40.76 -21.58
C GLY A 101 -1.22 40.13 -22.97
N HIS A 102 -0.51 39.05 -23.31
CA HIS A 102 -0.68 38.34 -24.57
C HIS A 102 -1.95 37.48 -24.51
N ASN A 103 -3.07 38.03 -24.98
CA ASN A 103 -4.31 37.29 -25.08
C ASN A 103 -4.19 36.09 -26.04
N THR A 104 -4.87 35.01 -25.69
CA THR A 104 -4.99 33.83 -26.54
C THR A 104 -5.96 34.13 -27.69
N TRP A 105 -5.70 33.59 -28.88
CA TRP A 105 -6.46 33.84 -30.12
C TRP A 105 -7.95 33.45 -30.03
N PHE A 106 -8.35 32.72 -28.98
CA PHE A 106 -9.75 32.42 -28.66
C PHE A 106 -10.60 33.62 -28.20
N GLY A 107 -10.03 34.83 -28.17
CA GLY A 107 -10.72 36.07 -27.81
C GLY A 107 -10.98 37.04 -28.98
N LYS A 108 -10.85 36.59 -30.25
CA LYS A 108 -11.27 37.40 -31.41
C LYS A 108 -12.69 36.97 -31.80
N ALA A 109 -13.67 37.52 -31.10
CA ALA A 109 -15.07 37.67 -31.52
C ALA A 109 -15.30 39.15 -31.86
#